data_AF-A0A1Y1U7M7-F1
#
_entry.id   AF-A0A1Y1U7M7-F1
#
_cell.length_a   1.000
_cell.length_b   1.000
_cell.length_c   1.000
_cell.angle_alpha   90.00
_cell.angle_beta   90.00
_cell.angle_gamma   90.00
#
_symmetry.space_group_name_H-M   'P 1'
#
loop_
_entity.id
_entity.type
_entity.pdbx_description
1 polymer ?
#
loop_
_entity_poly.entity_id
_entity_poly.type
_entity_poly.pdbx_seq_one_letter_code
_entity_poly.pdbx_strand_id
1 'polypeptide(L)'
;MKVVREPLPIGYYYFFWLFEPIVISLGGAYHAFINTADYAFDLVPSGVEPVTERLGHTLRGKTIIHTFGVSCLWFGLLPLTLWPLIKNKLAHMPEVQESFAFAIEASQFVVDIALLYVSTAHLPQDVLLDPSRWTKLNAGNIIIVSSLLVVRAAWLLGIGRRVLPQIPADRAGNKHIRRLRDPR
;
A
#
# COMPACT_ATOMS: atom_id res chain seq x y z
N MET A 1 -4.78 23.18 19.53
CA MET A 1 -4.01 22.20 20.31
C MET A 1 -3.80 20.97 19.42
N LYS A 2 -2.56 20.63 19.06
CA LYS A 2 -2.27 19.59 18.05
C LYS A 2 -2.36 18.22 18.74
N VAL A 3 -3.38 17.44 18.43
CA VAL A 3 -3.56 16.10 19.01
C VAL A 3 -2.57 15.16 18.35
N VAL A 4 -1.55 14.72 19.08
CA VAL A 4 -0.58 13.73 18.57
C VAL A 4 -1.20 12.35 18.68
N ARG A 5 -1.40 11.69 17.55
CA ARG A 5 -1.90 10.31 17.50
C ARG A 5 -0.74 9.35 17.37
N GLU A 6 -0.92 8.13 17.85
CA GLU A 6 0.02 7.04 17.60
C GLU A 6 0.13 6.83 16.08
N PRO A 7 1.32 7.09 15.48
CA PRO A 7 1.44 7.15 14.02
C PRO A 7 1.25 5.77 13.37
N LEU A 8 1.79 4.73 14.00
CA LEU A 8 1.79 3.35 13.50
C LEU A 8 1.41 2.37 14.61
N PRO A 9 0.10 2.17 14.86
CA PRO A 9 -0.36 1.07 15.69
C PRO A 9 0.15 -0.26 15.14
N ILE A 10 0.40 -1.23 16.02
CA ILE A 10 1.09 -2.47 15.66
C ILE A 10 0.40 -3.25 14.53
N GLY A 11 -0.94 -3.24 14.48
CA GLY A 11 -1.72 -3.89 13.43
C GLY A 11 -1.47 -3.27 12.05
N TYR A 12 -1.61 -1.94 11.93
CA TYR A 12 -1.34 -1.22 10.69
C TYR A 12 0.14 -1.35 10.28
N TYR A 13 1.06 -1.33 11.24
CA TYR A 13 2.48 -1.52 10.96
C TYR A 13 2.76 -2.85 10.24
N TYR A 14 2.30 -3.97 10.79
CA TYR A 14 2.56 -5.27 10.14
C TYR A 14 1.79 -5.44 8.83
N PHE A 15 0.61 -4.83 8.72
CA PHE A 15 -0.15 -4.85 7.49
C PHE A 15 0.60 -4.14 6.35
N PHE A 16 0.98 -2.88 6.53
CA PHE A 16 1.69 -2.08 5.52
C PHE A 16 3.14 -2.52 5.31
N TRP A 17 3.78 -3.07 6.34
CA TRP A 17 5.18 -3.50 6.24
C TRP A 17 5.36 -4.88 5.63
N LEU A 18 4.52 -5.86 5.97
CA LEU A 18 4.76 -7.26 5.63
C LEU A 18 3.67 -7.83 4.73
N PHE A 19 2.42 -7.73 5.17
CA PHE A 19 1.31 -8.38 4.48
C PHE A 19 1.12 -7.82 3.08
N GLU A 20 0.94 -6.50 2.97
CA GLU A 20 0.73 -5.83 1.70
C GLU A 20 1.89 -6.06 0.70
N PRO A 21 3.14 -5.72 1.02
CA PRO A 21 4.22 -5.80 0.03
C PRO A 21 4.57 -7.23 -0.36
N ILE A 22 4.51 -8.21 0.55
CA ILE A 22 4.86 -9.60 0.23
C ILE A 22 3.76 -10.28 -0.56
N VAL A 23 2.51 -10.19 -0.08
CA VAL A 23 1.42 -10.97 -0.66
C VAL A 23 0.99 -10.36 -1.99
N ILE A 24 0.93 -9.03 -2.07
CA ILE A 24 0.27 -8.33 -3.18
C ILE A 24 1.32 -7.89 -4.20
N SER A 25 2.28 -7.10 -3.77
CA SER A 25 3.24 -6.47 -4.68
C SER A 25 4.31 -7.45 -5.19
N LEU A 26 4.90 -8.26 -4.32
CA LEU A 26 5.87 -9.29 -4.73
C LEU A 26 5.18 -10.48 -5.41
N GLY A 27 3.98 -10.86 -4.96
CA GLY A 27 3.17 -11.89 -5.63
C GLY A 27 2.80 -11.50 -7.06
N GLY A 28 2.34 -10.26 -7.27
CA GLY A 28 2.05 -9.72 -8.59
C GLY A 28 3.28 -9.64 -9.49
N ALA A 29 4.42 -9.17 -8.95
CA ALA A 29 5.68 -9.12 -9.68
C ALA A 29 6.16 -10.53 -10.10
N TYR A 30 6.09 -11.50 -9.20
CA TYR A 30 6.44 -12.89 -9.49
C TYR A 30 5.58 -13.46 -10.63
N HIS A 31 4.26 -13.27 -10.56
CA HIS A 31 3.37 -13.74 -11.62
C HIS A 31 3.63 -13.06 -12.96
N ALA A 32 3.92 -11.76 -12.97
CA ALA A 32 4.21 -11.01 -14.19
C ALA A 32 5.50 -11.46 -14.90
N PHE A 33 6.56 -11.79 -14.13
CA PHE A 33 7.84 -12.23 -14.69
C PHE A 33 7.88 -13.69 -15.10
N ILE A 34 7.23 -14.58 -14.36
CA ILE A 34 7.31 -16.03 -14.60
C ILE A 34 6.19 -16.50 -15.55
N ASN A 35 4.96 -16.03 -15.34
CA ASN A 35 3.77 -16.49 -16.05
C ASN A 35 3.15 -15.38 -16.90
N THR A 36 3.96 -14.76 -17.76
CA THR A 36 3.55 -13.61 -18.59
C THR A 36 2.40 -13.94 -19.55
N ALA A 37 2.37 -15.16 -20.09
CA ALA A 37 1.31 -15.60 -21.00
C ALA A 37 -0.04 -15.70 -20.27
N ASP A 38 -0.06 -16.39 -19.14
CA ASP A 38 -1.26 -16.55 -18.31
C ASP A 38 -1.71 -15.22 -17.71
N TYR A 39 -0.77 -14.34 -17.36
CA TYR A 39 -1.09 -12.98 -16.90
C TYR A 39 -1.85 -12.20 -17.97
N ALA A 40 -1.41 -12.27 -19.24
CA ALA A 40 -2.09 -11.59 -20.34
C ALA A 40 -3.48 -12.17 -20.61
N PHE A 41 -3.58 -13.50 -20.55
CA PHE A 41 -4.82 -14.22 -20.76
C PHE A 41 -5.86 -13.89 -19.67
N ASP A 42 -5.43 -13.81 -18.41
CA ASP A 42 -6.31 -13.54 -17.28
C ASP A 42 -6.73 -12.07 -17.15
N LEU A 43 -6.23 -11.13 -17.96
CA LEU A 43 -6.64 -9.72 -17.91
C LEU A 43 -8.13 -9.52 -18.24
N VAL A 44 -8.66 -10.31 -19.17
CA VAL A 44 -10.06 -10.20 -19.64
C VAL A 44 -10.62 -11.61 -19.79
N PRO A 45 -11.89 -11.88 -19.43
CA PRO A 45 -12.49 -13.20 -19.64
C PRO A 45 -12.39 -13.64 -21.10
N SER A 46 -12.19 -14.94 -21.31
CA SER A 46 -12.11 -15.54 -22.64
C SER A 46 -13.40 -15.26 -23.45
N GLY A 47 -13.21 -14.99 -24.73
CA GLY A 47 -14.31 -14.66 -25.65
C GLY A 47 -14.82 -13.21 -25.62
N VAL A 48 -14.39 -12.36 -24.67
CA VAL A 48 -14.68 -10.92 -24.71
C VAL A 48 -13.77 -10.22 -25.73
N GLU A 49 -12.48 -10.49 -25.67
CA GLU A 49 -11.50 -9.96 -26.63
C GLU A 49 -10.52 -11.07 -27.06
N PRO A 50 -10.75 -11.74 -28.20
CA PRO A 50 -9.90 -12.85 -28.64
C PRO A 50 -8.44 -12.44 -28.94
N VAL A 51 -8.20 -11.14 -29.17
CA VAL A 51 -6.87 -10.61 -29.50
C VAL A 51 -5.96 -10.60 -28.27
N THR A 52 -6.50 -10.35 -27.07
CA THR A 52 -5.72 -10.31 -25.83
C THR A 52 -5.23 -11.69 -25.39
N GLU A 53 -5.90 -12.78 -25.79
CA GLU A 53 -5.47 -14.15 -25.52
C GLU A 53 -4.07 -14.45 -26.09
N ARG A 54 -3.69 -13.78 -27.18
CA ARG A 54 -2.36 -13.95 -27.81
C ARG A 54 -1.33 -12.93 -27.33
N LEU A 55 -1.75 -11.90 -26.60
CA LEU A 55 -0.91 -10.76 -26.26
C LEU A 55 0.34 -11.18 -25.50
N GLY A 56 0.20 -12.07 -24.50
CA GLY A 56 1.31 -12.57 -23.68
C GLY A 56 2.36 -13.40 -24.44
N HIS A 57 2.03 -13.88 -25.64
CA HIS A 57 2.98 -14.57 -26.52
C HIS A 57 3.76 -13.60 -27.42
N THR A 58 3.30 -12.36 -27.58
CA THR A 58 3.97 -11.35 -28.39
C THR A 58 5.12 -10.69 -27.62
N LEU A 59 6.13 -10.22 -28.35
CA LEU A 59 7.24 -9.47 -27.74
C LEU A 59 6.75 -8.19 -27.03
N ARG A 60 5.79 -7.48 -27.66
CA ARG A 60 5.20 -6.25 -27.10
C ARG A 60 4.43 -6.52 -25.81
N GLY A 61 3.58 -7.55 -25.80
CA GLY A 61 2.82 -7.92 -24.60
C GLY A 61 3.73 -8.33 -23.44
N LYS A 62 4.79 -9.09 -23.71
CA LYS A 62 5.80 -9.43 -22.70
C LYS A 62 6.49 -8.21 -22.13
N THR A 63 6.89 -7.25 -22.96
CA THR A 63 7.49 -6.00 -22.49
C THR A 63 6.53 -5.23 -21.58
N ILE A 64 5.27 -5.07 -21.98
CA ILE A 64 4.25 -4.35 -21.19
C ILE A 64 4.06 -5.02 -19.81
N ILE A 65 3.89 -6.34 -19.78
CA ILE A 65 3.65 -7.09 -18.55
C ILE A 65 4.89 -7.09 -17.65
N HIS A 66 6.09 -7.21 -18.20
CA HIS A 66 7.31 -7.08 -17.41
C HIS A 66 7.51 -5.68 -16.83
N THR A 67 7.17 -4.61 -17.58
CA THR A 67 7.20 -3.24 -17.05
C THR A 67 6.23 -3.09 -15.88
N PHE A 68 5.04 -3.68 -15.96
CA PHE A 68 4.11 -3.76 -14.83
C PHE A 68 4.68 -4.59 -13.67
N GLY A 69 5.33 -5.72 -13.94
CA GLY A 69 6.02 -6.51 -12.91
C GLY A 69 7.08 -5.71 -12.16
N VAL A 70 7.83 -4.85 -12.86
CA VAL A 70 8.83 -3.95 -12.24
C VAL A 70 8.17 -2.90 -11.34
N SER A 71 7.04 -2.31 -11.74
CA SER A 71 6.34 -1.35 -10.88
C SER A 71 5.78 -2.03 -9.62
N CYS A 72 5.17 -3.21 -9.75
CA CYS A 72 4.76 -4.03 -8.60
C CYS A 72 5.93 -4.35 -7.68
N LEU A 73 7.08 -4.75 -8.23
CA LEU A 73 8.29 -5.02 -7.44
C LEU A 73 8.70 -3.79 -6.64
N TRP A 74 8.71 -2.60 -7.26
CA TRP A 74 9.03 -1.34 -6.59
C TRP A 74 8.06 -1.05 -5.45
N PHE A 75 6.75 -1.20 -5.68
CA PHE A 75 5.72 -1.03 -4.64
C PHE A 75 5.82 -2.05 -3.51
N GLY A 76 6.44 -3.21 -3.71
CA GLY A 76 6.71 -4.17 -2.65
C GLY A 76 7.97 -3.85 -1.84
N LEU A 77 9.07 -3.53 -2.54
CA LEU A 77 10.36 -3.29 -1.91
C LEU A 77 10.40 -1.99 -1.10
N LEU A 78 9.69 -0.96 -1.54
CA LEU A 78 9.71 0.35 -0.90
C LEU A 78 9.10 0.30 0.53
N PRO A 79 7.88 -0.24 0.76
CA PRO A 79 7.34 -0.44 2.11
C PRO A 79 8.21 -1.37 2.98
N LEU A 80 8.75 -2.46 2.40
CA LEU A 80 9.60 -3.40 3.13
C LEU A 80 10.85 -2.75 3.72
N THR A 81 11.40 -1.75 3.04
CA THR A 81 12.61 -1.03 3.43
C THR A 81 12.32 0.23 4.25
N LEU A 82 11.31 1.02 3.86
CA LEU A 82 10.99 2.29 4.51
C LEU A 82 10.32 2.11 5.87
N TRP A 83 9.40 1.18 6.05
CA TRP A 83 8.67 1.05 7.31
C TRP A 83 9.56 0.67 8.51
N PRO A 84 10.50 -0.28 8.40
CA PRO A 84 11.46 -0.54 9.47
C PRO A 84 12.37 0.65 9.75
N LEU A 85 12.78 1.37 8.71
CA LEU A 85 13.62 2.57 8.84
C LEU A 85 12.86 3.66 9.63
N ILE A 86 11.62 3.95 9.23
CA ILE A 86 10.75 4.93 9.87
C ILE A 86 10.51 4.52 11.33
N LYS A 87 10.13 3.26 11.59
CA LYS A 87 9.85 2.79 12.96
C LYS A 87 11.09 2.83 13.85
N ASN A 88 12.26 2.43 13.36
CA ASN A 88 13.46 2.31 14.20
C ASN A 88 14.19 3.64 14.38
N LYS A 89 14.25 4.49 13.34
CA LYS A 89 14.99 5.75 13.38
C LYS A 89 14.16 6.93 13.86
N LEU A 90 12.85 6.93 13.60
CA LEU A 90 11.96 8.06 13.95
C LEU A 90 11.07 7.76 15.16
N ALA A 91 11.26 6.66 15.89
CA ALA A 91 10.47 6.32 17.09
C ALA A 91 10.40 7.43 18.15
N HIS A 92 11.47 8.23 18.25
CA HIS A 92 11.57 9.34 19.20
C HIS A 92 10.91 10.64 18.69
N MET A 93 10.52 10.70 17.42
CA MET A 93 9.89 11.86 16.76
C MET A 93 8.54 11.46 16.14
N PRO A 94 7.49 11.22 16.96
CA PRO A 94 6.21 10.68 16.47
C PRO A 94 5.51 11.59 15.45
N GLU A 95 5.68 12.91 15.53
CA GLU A 95 5.11 13.85 14.56
C GLU A 95 5.74 13.72 13.16
N VAL A 96 7.06 13.53 13.12
CA VAL A 96 7.80 13.32 11.86
C VAL A 96 7.44 11.95 11.29
N GLN A 97 7.36 10.93 12.16
CA GLN A 97 6.91 9.60 11.79
C GLN A 97 5.50 9.60 11.18
N GLU A 98 4.55 10.35 11.78
CA GLU A 98 3.20 10.51 11.24
C GLU A 98 3.21 11.19 9.87
N SER A 99 4.03 12.22 9.70
CA SER A 99 4.12 12.97 8.45
C SER A 99 4.65 12.12 7.30
N PHE A 100 5.68 11.31 7.55
CA PHE A 100 6.19 10.35 6.56
C PHE A 100 5.17 9.26 6.26
N ALA A 101 4.57 8.68 7.30
CA ALA A 101 3.54 7.67 7.12
C ALA A 101 2.37 8.21 6.29
N PHE A 102 1.93 9.45 6.58
CA PHE A 102 0.85 10.10 5.86
C PHE A 102 1.21 10.33 4.40
N ALA A 103 2.40 10.84 4.10
CA ALA A 103 2.83 11.07 2.72
C ALA A 103 2.85 9.77 1.91
N ILE A 104 3.37 8.69 2.49
CA ILE A 104 3.44 7.37 1.86
C ILE A 104 2.02 6.83 1.63
N GLU A 105 1.22 6.72 2.69
CA GLU A 105 -0.12 6.15 2.66
C GLU A 105 -1.08 6.96 1.77
N ALA A 106 -1.02 8.29 1.80
CA ALA A 106 -1.85 9.13 0.95
C ALA A 106 -1.48 9.01 -0.53
N SER A 107 -0.19 8.92 -0.85
CA SER A 107 0.24 8.71 -2.24
C SER A 107 -0.20 7.34 -2.78
N GLN A 108 -0.07 6.29 -1.97
CA GLN A 108 -0.53 4.95 -2.33
C GLN A 108 -2.05 4.89 -2.43
N PHE A 109 -2.79 5.57 -1.55
CA PHE A 109 -4.25 5.67 -1.63
C PHE A 109 -4.72 6.26 -2.97
N VAL A 110 -4.04 7.28 -3.50
CA VAL A 110 -4.34 7.84 -4.83
C VAL A 110 -4.07 6.82 -5.94
N VAL A 111 -2.98 6.05 -5.83
CA VAL A 111 -2.65 4.98 -6.77
C VAL A 111 -3.69 3.87 -6.73
N ASP A 112 -4.17 3.48 -5.54
CA ASP A 112 -5.21 2.46 -5.37
C ASP A 112 -6.52 2.87 -6.06
N ILE A 113 -6.94 4.14 -5.93
CA ILE A 113 -8.11 4.68 -6.64
C ILE A 113 -7.90 4.59 -8.16
N ALA A 114 -6.74 5.03 -8.65
CA ALA A 114 -6.44 5.00 -10.08
C ALA A 114 -6.43 3.56 -10.61
N LEU A 115 -5.85 2.61 -9.86
CA LEU A 115 -5.79 1.21 -10.24
C LEU A 115 -7.17 0.56 -10.25
N LEU A 116 -8.01 0.86 -9.25
CA LEU A 116 -9.38 0.38 -9.19
C LEU A 116 -10.22 0.95 -10.34
N TYR A 117 -10.06 2.24 -10.64
CA TYR A 117 -10.72 2.89 -11.77
C TYR A 117 -10.31 2.24 -13.10
N VAL A 118 -9.02 2.09 -13.37
CA VAL A 118 -8.55 1.48 -14.63
C VAL A 118 -9.01 0.02 -14.75
N SER A 119 -9.02 -0.72 -13.65
CA SER A 119 -9.45 -2.12 -13.61
C SER A 119 -10.95 -2.30 -13.85
N THR A 120 -11.78 -1.28 -13.56
CA THR A 120 -13.24 -1.35 -13.73
C THR A 120 -13.74 -0.62 -14.98
N ALA A 121 -13.11 0.49 -15.39
CA ALA A 121 -13.56 1.34 -16.49
C ALA A 121 -13.52 0.65 -17.87
N HIS A 122 -12.64 -0.34 -18.04
CA HIS A 122 -12.46 -1.05 -19.32
C HIS A 122 -13.18 -2.41 -19.37
N LEU A 123 -13.77 -2.86 -18.26
CA LEU A 123 -14.51 -4.12 -18.23
C LEU A 123 -15.93 -3.91 -18.79
N PRO A 124 -16.44 -4.84 -19.61
CA PRO A 124 -17.84 -4.86 -19.98
C PRO A 124 -18.74 -4.85 -18.75
N GLN A 125 -19.83 -4.08 -18.77
CA GLN A 125 -20.70 -3.90 -17.61
C GLN A 125 -21.34 -5.22 -17.13
N ASP A 126 -21.60 -6.14 -18.05
CA ASP A 126 -22.12 -7.49 -17.76
C ASP A 126 -21.09 -8.38 -17.04
N VAL A 127 -19.80 -8.18 -17.29
CA VAL A 127 -18.72 -8.86 -16.55
C VAL A 127 -18.51 -8.19 -15.20
N LEU A 128 -18.53 -6.85 -15.14
CA LEU A 128 -18.32 -6.11 -13.90
C LEU A 128 -19.39 -6.41 -12.84
N LEU A 129 -20.64 -6.55 -13.25
CA LEU A 129 -21.77 -6.83 -12.35
C LEU A 129 -21.92 -8.30 -11.96
N ASP A 130 -21.19 -9.21 -12.61
CA ASP A 130 -21.21 -10.65 -12.34
C ASP A 130 -19.84 -11.14 -11.85
N PRO A 131 -19.58 -11.11 -10.52
CA PRO A 131 -18.32 -11.58 -9.95
C PRO A 131 -17.96 -13.02 -10.28
N SER A 132 -18.94 -13.86 -10.67
CA SER A 132 -18.69 -15.25 -11.05
C SER A 132 -17.95 -15.37 -12.38
N ARG A 133 -17.99 -14.32 -13.21
CA ARG A 133 -17.29 -14.22 -14.50
C ARG A 133 -15.94 -13.53 -14.40
N TRP A 134 -15.53 -13.11 -13.20
CA TRP A 134 -14.23 -12.48 -13.01
C TRP A 134 -13.11 -13.50 -13.17
N THR A 135 -12.10 -13.13 -13.94
CA THR A 135 -10.83 -13.86 -13.96
C THR A 135 -10.12 -13.71 -12.61
N LYS A 136 -9.14 -14.58 -12.34
CA LYS A 136 -8.34 -14.50 -11.11
C LYS A 136 -7.67 -13.15 -10.96
N LEU A 137 -7.17 -12.58 -12.06
CA LEU A 137 -6.49 -11.29 -12.06
C LEU A 137 -7.46 -10.13 -11.81
N ASN A 138 -8.66 -10.15 -12.40
CA ASN A 138 -9.68 -9.13 -12.16
C ASN A 138 -10.22 -9.19 -10.74
N ALA A 139 -10.51 -10.39 -10.24
CA ALA A 139 -10.92 -10.58 -8.86
C ALA A 139 -9.82 -10.11 -7.90
N GLY A 140 -8.55 -10.44 -8.18
CA GLY A 140 -7.39 -9.94 -7.45
C GLY A 140 -7.35 -8.42 -7.43
N ASN A 141 -7.29 -7.78 -8.59
CA ASN A 141 -7.21 -6.33 -8.70
C ASN A 141 -8.39 -5.63 -8.02
N ILE A 142 -9.63 -6.07 -8.25
CA ILE A 142 -10.80 -5.38 -7.69
C ILE A 142 -10.91 -5.63 -6.18
N ILE A 143 -10.88 -6.89 -5.73
CA ILE A 143 -11.12 -7.24 -4.32
C ILE A 143 -9.96 -6.80 -3.44
N ILE A 144 -8.72 -7.09 -3.86
CA ILE A 144 -7.53 -6.80 -3.05
C ILE A 144 -7.31 -5.30 -2.97
N VAL A 145 -7.37 -4.57 -4.10
CA VAL A 145 -7.17 -3.11 -4.10
C VAL A 145 -8.29 -2.41 -3.35
N SER A 146 -9.55 -2.85 -3.49
CA SER A 146 -10.66 -2.30 -2.67
C SER A 146 -10.43 -2.53 -1.18
N SER A 147 -9.92 -3.70 -0.79
CA SER A 147 -9.61 -4.00 0.61
C SER A 147 -8.48 -3.11 1.13
N LEU A 148 -7.41 -2.93 0.35
CA LEU A 148 -6.32 -2.00 0.68
C LEU A 148 -6.82 -0.57 0.82
N LEU A 149 -7.64 -0.11 -0.13
CA LEU A 149 -8.21 1.23 -0.15
C LEU A 149 -9.01 1.50 1.13
N VAL A 150 -9.81 0.53 1.59
CA VAL A 150 -10.57 0.64 2.85
C VAL A 150 -9.63 0.74 4.06
N VAL A 151 -8.60 -0.11 4.14
CA VAL A 151 -7.64 -0.09 5.26
C VAL A 151 -6.85 1.23 5.27
N ARG A 152 -6.42 1.72 4.12
CA ARG A 152 -5.74 3.02 3.98
C ARG A 152 -6.65 4.18 4.34
N ALA A 153 -7.90 4.19 3.86
CA ALA A 153 -8.88 5.20 4.23
C ALA A 153 -9.12 5.20 5.74
N ALA A 154 -9.27 4.03 6.36
CA ALA A 154 -9.42 3.90 7.80
C ALA A 154 -8.22 4.47 8.55
N TRP A 155 -6.99 4.19 8.10
CA TRP A 155 -5.77 4.74 8.71
C TRP A 155 -5.67 6.27 8.54
N LEU A 156 -5.95 6.79 7.34
CA LEU A 156 -5.93 8.23 7.01
C LEU A 156 -6.94 9.01 7.85
N LEU A 157 -8.16 8.48 8.01
CA LEU A 157 -9.19 9.03 8.90
C LEU A 157 -8.83 8.90 10.40
N GLY A 158 -7.87 8.02 10.70
CA GLY A 158 -7.36 7.77 12.03
C GLY A 158 -8.18 6.81 12.88
N ILE A 159 -8.91 5.92 12.22
CA ILE A 159 -9.62 4.81 12.86
C ILE A 159 -8.59 3.86 13.49
N GLY A 160 -8.74 3.59 14.79
CA GLY A 160 -7.84 2.69 15.53
C GLY A 160 -6.51 3.31 15.97
N ARG A 161 -6.27 4.62 15.73
CA ARG A 161 -5.09 5.34 16.25
C ARG A 161 -5.39 5.94 17.63
N ARG A 162 -4.57 5.60 18.64
CA ARG A 162 -4.71 6.14 20.00
C ARG A 162 -4.18 7.56 20.08
N VAL A 163 -4.79 8.40 20.93
CA VAL A 163 -4.24 9.72 21.24
C VAL A 163 -3.13 9.55 22.27
N LEU A 164 -1.93 10.03 21.96
CA LEU A 164 -0.81 9.99 22.89
C LEU A 164 -1.00 11.11 23.95
N PRO A 165 -0.79 10.81 25.24
CA PRO A 165 -0.80 11.83 26.28
C PRO A 165 0.27 12.87 25.98
N GLN A 166 -0.12 14.14 25.81
CA GLN A 166 0.85 15.22 25.70
C GLN A 166 1.52 15.40 27.06
N ILE A 167 2.81 15.08 27.15
CA ILE A 167 3.60 15.47 28.31
C ILE A 167 3.77 16.99 28.22
N PRO A 168 3.27 17.79 29.17
CA PRO A 168 3.43 19.24 29.13
C PRO A 168 4.91 19.59 29.06
N ALA A 169 5.30 20.44 28.10
CA ALA A 169 6.68 20.88 27.86
C ALA A 169 7.34 21.43 29.15
N ASP A 170 6.51 21.95 30.04
CA ASP A 170 6.81 22.51 31.36
C ASP A 170 7.52 21.50 32.29
N ARG A 171 7.30 20.18 32.11
CA ARG A 171 7.97 19.15 32.91
C ARG A 171 9.32 18.69 32.34
N ALA A 172 9.56 18.85 31.04
CA ALA A 172 10.80 18.44 30.39
C ALA A 172 11.92 19.50 30.60
N GLY A 173 11.59 20.78 30.49
CA GLY A 173 12.55 21.87 30.72
C GLY A 173 13.01 21.97 32.19
N ASN A 174 12.13 21.65 33.14
CA ASN A 174 12.42 21.81 34.57
C ASN A 174 13.40 20.75 35.12
N LYS A 175 13.50 19.58 34.49
CA LYS A 175 14.49 18.55 34.88
C LYS A 175 15.91 18.93 34.43
N HIS A 176 16.05 19.56 33.27
CA HIS A 176 17.36 19.98 32.78
C HIS A 176 17.88 21.20 33.55
N ILE A 177 16.98 22.15 33.89
CA ILE A 177 17.31 23.31 34.73
C ILE A 177 17.62 22.91 36.18
N ARG A 178 16.91 21.92 36.76
CA ARG A 178 17.24 21.42 38.11
C ARG A 178 18.59 20.73 38.19
N ARG A 179 19.03 20.00 37.15
CA ARG A 179 20.35 19.36 37.13
C ARG A 179 21.52 20.34 37.00
N LEU A 180 21.29 21.51 36.40
CA LEU A 180 22.31 22.57 36.32
C LEU A 180 22.38 23.42 37.59
N ARG A 181 21.44 23.26 38.54
CA ARG A 181 21.36 24.05 39.76
C ARG A 181 21.90 23.36 41.01
N ASP A 182 22.31 22.09 40.92
CA ASP A 182 22.85 21.33 42.05
C ASP A 182 24.17 20.64 41.63
N PRO A 183 25.29 21.38 41.55
CA PRO A 183 26.61 20.79 41.54
C PRO A 183 26.99 20.46 42.98
N ARG A 184 26.69 19.22 43.42
CA ARG A 184 27.37 18.62 44.57
C ARG A 184 28.31 17.54 44.08
#